data_AF-A0A7X3S625-F1
#
_entry.id   AF-A0A7X3S625-F1
#
_cell.length_a   1.000
_cell.length_b   1.000
_cell.length_c   1.000
_cell.angle_alpha   90.00
_cell.angle_beta   90.00
_cell.angle_gamma   90.00
#
_symmetry.space_group_name_H-M   'P 1'
#
loop_
_entity.id
_entity.type
_entity.pdbx_description
1 polymer ?
#
loop_
_entity_poly.entity_id
_entity_poly.type
_entity_poly.pdbx_seq_one_letter_code
_entity_poly.pdbx_strand_id
1 'polypeptide(L)'
;MPSLDFTLPHWAYWLGLIFFPLAAMWLARRPKTKSGRYSLPLGYMILITGGLIGLHRLYLKSLLGLIFIPIFGFILYANGAANDARSVLSDANNTLRIAERTIEREEPRVETALADLDKLRADAEAAEEGSFAKRSAERQLERAERRIESGQARIEEARAELEAMRPVAEEVRGQRSFWHNAASYAFYLILALMAVDAILLPSMVARANAGIHEEPVSEAEQALAAIEAQEQKEDIEHVSQGWTGWIDRLSLYAGEFVSYWAVIAVFVYYYEVIARYVFNSPTNWAHEAMYLMFGMQYLIAGSYAMLTEAHVRVDVFYAAMSSRRRAIVNLLTSVFFFIFAGTLLVTSYIFAFDAIAAPSGNSVVSDWARGQTGFFEMLSRITLSQWTDPNIRWGEISFNEWEVPLWPMKWVMVVGGLLLVLQGISKIAQDVRTVFNSANTVKEAD
;
A
#
# COMPACT_ATOMS: atom_id res chain seq x y z
N MET A 1 -0.17 -11.04 -20.55
CA MET A 1 -0.47 -11.53 -19.19
C MET A 1 -1.86 -11.07 -18.76
N PRO A 2 -2.64 -11.92 -18.07
CA PRO A 2 -3.91 -11.50 -17.48
C PRO A 2 -3.66 -10.37 -16.47
N SER A 3 -4.51 -9.34 -16.48
CA SER A 3 -4.53 -8.35 -15.40
C SER A 3 -5.06 -9.01 -14.13
N LEU A 4 -4.45 -8.69 -13.00
CA LEU A 4 -4.96 -9.10 -11.70
C LEU A 4 -5.90 -8.01 -11.21
N ASP A 5 -7.17 -8.09 -11.61
CA ASP A 5 -8.24 -7.26 -11.04
C ASP A 5 -8.62 -7.80 -9.66
N PHE A 6 -7.72 -7.63 -8.70
CA PHE A 6 -7.98 -7.94 -7.30
C PHE A 6 -7.83 -6.69 -6.45
N THR A 7 -8.97 -6.21 -5.96
CA THR A 7 -9.05 -5.19 -4.92
C THR A 7 -9.29 -5.90 -3.58
N LEU A 8 -8.46 -5.60 -2.58
CA LEU A 8 -8.63 -6.19 -1.25
C LEU A 8 -9.95 -5.69 -0.64
N PRO A 9 -10.91 -6.57 -0.31
CA PRO A 9 -12.12 -6.14 0.36
C PRO A 9 -11.80 -5.52 1.72
N HIS A 10 -12.48 -4.44 2.10
CA HIS A 10 -12.19 -3.74 3.37
C HIS A 10 -12.31 -4.66 4.58
N TRP A 11 -13.30 -5.55 4.60
CA TRP A 11 -13.46 -6.53 5.70
C TRP A 11 -12.24 -7.45 5.83
N ALA A 12 -11.61 -7.84 4.70
CA ALA A 12 -10.46 -8.74 4.69
C ALA A 12 -9.22 -8.03 5.24
N TYR A 13 -9.05 -6.74 4.94
CA TYR A 13 -8.02 -5.90 5.56
C TYR A 13 -8.17 -5.86 7.09
N TRP A 14 -9.35 -5.51 7.59
CA TRP A 14 -9.61 -5.42 9.02
C TRP A 14 -9.48 -6.75 9.76
N LEU A 15 -10.02 -7.83 9.18
CA LEU A 15 -9.84 -9.18 9.74
C LEU A 15 -8.38 -9.60 9.73
N GLY A 16 -7.63 -9.27 8.67
CA GLY A 16 -6.19 -9.53 8.59
C GLY A 16 -5.44 -8.87 9.74
N LEU A 17 -5.69 -7.58 9.99
CA LEU A 17 -5.03 -6.83 11.08
C LEU A 17 -5.34 -7.36 12.48
N ILE A 18 -6.45 -8.06 12.68
CA ILE A 18 -6.82 -8.63 13.99
C ILE A 18 -6.36 -10.08 14.11
N PHE A 19 -6.77 -10.92 13.16
CA PHE A 19 -6.57 -12.36 13.25
C PHE A 19 -5.12 -12.77 13.02
N PHE A 20 -4.43 -12.15 12.07
CA PHE A 20 -3.05 -12.52 11.75
C PHE A 20 -2.11 -12.33 12.95
N PRO A 21 -2.09 -11.17 13.64
CA PRO A 21 -1.24 -11.02 14.82
C PRO A 21 -1.61 -11.96 15.96
N LEU A 22 -2.89 -12.23 16.21
CA LEU A 22 -3.30 -13.18 17.26
C LEU A 22 -2.81 -14.59 16.95
N ALA A 23 -2.94 -15.02 15.70
CA ALA A 23 -2.44 -16.31 15.24
C ALA A 23 -0.91 -16.37 15.32
N ALA A 24 -0.21 -15.32 14.89
CA ALA A 24 1.25 -15.22 14.95
C ALA A 24 1.76 -15.22 16.39
N MET A 25 1.15 -14.45 17.29
CA MET A 25 1.48 -14.40 18.72
C MET A 25 1.26 -15.75 19.39
N TRP A 26 0.15 -16.42 19.10
CA TRP A 26 -0.09 -17.78 19.58
C TRP A 26 0.93 -18.78 19.06
N LEU A 27 1.33 -18.67 17.78
CA LEU A 27 2.34 -19.52 17.19
C LEU A 27 3.73 -19.28 17.80
N ALA A 28 4.11 -18.03 18.01
CA ALA A 28 5.39 -17.61 18.57
C ALA A 28 5.59 -18.09 20.01
N ARG A 29 4.50 -18.17 20.78
CA ARG A 29 4.49 -18.64 22.17
C ARG A 29 4.47 -20.17 22.31
N ARG A 30 4.39 -20.92 21.21
CA ARG A 30 4.47 -22.39 21.27
C ARG A 30 5.91 -22.83 21.54
N PRO A 31 6.12 -23.88 22.36
CA PRO A 31 7.45 -24.45 22.55
C PRO A 31 7.99 -24.94 21.20
N LYS A 32 9.06 -24.30 20.71
CA LYS A 32 9.71 -24.68 19.45
C LYS A 32 10.36 -26.05 19.63
N THR A 33 10.00 -27.01 18.77
CA THR A 33 10.74 -28.27 18.70
C THR A 33 12.08 -27.99 18.01
N LYS A 34 13.20 -28.34 18.64
CA LYS A 34 14.55 -28.16 18.08
C LYS A 34 14.86 -29.15 16.94
N SER A 35 13.90 -29.46 16.07
CA SER A 35 14.19 -30.29 14.92
C SER A 35 14.67 -29.39 13.79
N GLY A 36 15.96 -29.47 13.43
CA GLY A 36 16.51 -28.83 12.23
C GLY A 36 15.96 -29.38 10.91
N ARG A 37 14.80 -30.05 10.94
CA ARG A 37 14.18 -30.73 9.82
C ARG A 37 13.38 -29.75 8.98
N TYR A 38 13.52 -29.88 7.67
CA TYR A 38 12.70 -29.18 6.69
C TYR A 38 11.25 -29.66 6.78
N SER A 39 10.32 -28.70 6.80
CA SER A 39 8.89 -28.93 6.90
C SER A 39 8.25 -28.92 5.51
N LEU A 40 7.46 -29.95 5.20
CA LEU A 40 6.75 -30.02 3.92
C LEU A 40 5.69 -28.90 3.79
N PRO A 41 4.83 -28.62 4.80
CA PRO A 41 3.94 -27.47 4.79
C PRO A 41 4.69 -26.14 4.54
N LEU A 42 5.84 -25.96 5.19
CA LEU A 42 6.64 -24.75 5.01
C LEU A 42 7.23 -24.68 3.60
N GLY A 43 7.69 -25.79 3.04
CA GLY A 43 8.14 -25.86 1.66
C GLY A 43 7.07 -25.46 0.66
N TYR A 44 5.82 -25.92 0.83
CA TYR A 44 4.71 -25.53 -0.06
C TYR A 44 4.34 -24.06 0.12
N MET A 45 4.36 -23.55 1.36
CA MET A 45 4.16 -22.13 1.62
C MET A 45 5.22 -21.29 0.88
N ILE A 46 6.50 -21.66 0.98
CA ILE A 46 7.61 -20.97 0.30
C ILE A 46 7.51 -21.13 -1.22
N LEU A 47 7.02 -22.26 -1.74
CA LEU A 47 6.77 -22.44 -3.17
C LEU A 47 5.69 -21.45 -3.66
N ILE A 48 4.61 -21.29 -2.91
CA ILE A 48 3.52 -20.38 -3.28
C ILE A 48 3.98 -18.93 -3.18
N THR A 49 4.67 -18.56 -2.10
CA THR A 49 5.11 -17.18 -1.89
C THR A 49 6.35 -16.87 -2.73
N GLY A 50 7.44 -17.60 -2.54
CA GLY A 50 8.74 -17.34 -3.14
C GLY A 50 9.09 -18.17 -4.39
N GLY A 51 8.15 -18.91 -4.97
CA GLY A 51 8.46 -19.85 -6.06
C GLY A 51 8.93 -19.19 -7.34
N LEU A 52 8.44 -17.99 -7.66
CA LEU A 52 8.83 -17.25 -8.88
C LEU A 52 10.32 -16.91 -8.92
N ILE A 53 10.95 -16.79 -7.76
CA ILE A 53 12.39 -16.51 -7.58
C ILE A 53 13.17 -17.73 -7.07
N GLY A 54 12.53 -18.90 -7.00
CA GLY A 54 13.18 -20.17 -6.66
C GLY A 54 13.48 -20.38 -5.17
N LEU A 55 12.84 -19.63 -4.26
CA LEU A 55 13.14 -19.70 -2.82
C LEU A 55 12.86 -21.08 -2.21
N HIS A 56 11.91 -21.85 -2.74
CA HIS A 56 11.59 -23.20 -2.26
C HIS A 56 12.74 -24.19 -2.47
N ARG A 57 13.56 -23.98 -3.52
CA ARG A 57 14.78 -24.76 -3.76
C ARG A 57 15.93 -24.27 -2.89
N LEU A 58 16.09 -22.95 -2.74
CA LEU A 58 17.11 -22.37 -1.86
C LEU A 58 16.86 -22.71 -0.39
N TYR A 59 15.60 -22.80 0.04
CA TYR A 59 15.19 -23.30 1.35
C TYR A 59 15.75 -24.70 1.63
N LEU A 60 15.76 -25.57 0.61
CA LEU A 60 16.33 -26.92 0.69
C LEU A 60 17.83 -26.96 0.35
N LYS A 61 18.52 -25.82 0.40
CA LYS A 61 19.95 -25.64 0.06
C LYS A 61 20.31 -26.10 -1.38
N SER A 62 19.35 -26.10 -2.30
CA SER A 62 19.59 -26.46 -3.71
C SER A 62 19.86 -25.22 -4.56
N LEU A 63 21.07 -25.14 -5.14
CA LEU A 63 21.47 -24.04 -6.04
C LEU A 63 20.66 -23.98 -7.34
N LEU A 64 19.90 -25.02 -7.69
CA LEU A 64 18.99 -25.00 -8.83
C LEU A 64 17.91 -23.92 -8.70
N GLY A 65 17.63 -23.44 -7.48
CA GLY A 65 16.77 -22.27 -7.27
C GLY A 65 17.27 -21.01 -7.99
N LEU A 66 18.58 -20.87 -8.22
CA LEU A 66 19.17 -19.72 -8.91
C LEU A 66 18.76 -19.63 -10.39
N ILE A 67 18.26 -20.71 -11.00
CA ILE A 67 17.75 -20.70 -12.39
C ILE A 67 16.50 -19.82 -12.52
N PHE A 68 15.71 -19.69 -11.45
CA PHE A 68 14.49 -18.87 -11.47
C PHE A 68 14.81 -17.37 -11.55
N ILE A 69 15.92 -16.93 -10.94
CA ILE A 69 16.30 -15.51 -10.86
C ILE A 69 16.48 -14.86 -12.25
N PRO A 70 17.29 -15.39 -13.19
CA PRO A 70 17.45 -14.77 -14.51
C PRO A 70 16.15 -14.82 -15.34
N ILE A 71 15.33 -15.88 -15.21
CA ILE A 71 14.04 -15.96 -15.91
C ILE A 71 13.09 -14.90 -15.35
N PHE A 72 13.05 -14.74 -14.03
CA PHE A 72 12.24 -13.73 -13.36
C PHE A 72 12.72 -12.32 -13.74
N GLY A 73 14.03 -12.06 -13.69
CA GLY A 73 14.62 -10.80 -14.13
C GLY A 73 14.29 -10.47 -15.59
N PHE A 74 14.29 -11.47 -16.48
CA PHE A 74 13.86 -11.29 -17.86
C PHE A 74 12.38 -10.91 -17.98
N ILE A 75 11.49 -11.50 -17.17
CA ILE A 75 10.07 -11.10 -17.12
C ILE A 75 9.94 -9.63 -16.75
N LEU A 76 10.65 -9.18 -15.70
CA LEU A 76 10.62 -7.78 -15.26
C LEU A 76 11.09 -6.84 -16.38
N TYR A 77 12.21 -7.18 -17.03
CA TYR A 77 12.74 -6.41 -18.15
C TYR A 77 11.79 -6.36 -19.34
N ALA A 78 11.27 -7.51 -19.77
CA ALA A 78 10.37 -7.61 -20.90
C ALA A 78 9.03 -6.87 -20.66
N ASN A 79 8.49 -6.90 -19.45
CA ASN A 79 7.33 -6.09 -19.09
C ASN A 79 7.64 -4.59 -19.10
N GLY A 80 8.81 -4.17 -18.61
CA GLY A 80 9.28 -2.79 -18.73
C GLY A 80 9.33 -2.32 -20.18
N ALA A 81 9.99 -3.09 -21.05
CA ALA A 81 10.08 -2.79 -22.48
C ALA A 81 8.71 -2.78 -23.19
N ALA A 82 7.79 -3.68 -22.81
CA ALA A 82 6.42 -3.68 -23.33
C ALA A 82 5.62 -2.44 -22.90
N ASN A 83 5.89 -1.90 -21.71
CA ASN A 83 5.27 -0.68 -21.21
C ASN A 83 5.78 0.57 -21.91
N ASP A 84 7.10 0.68 -22.11
CA ASP A 84 7.68 1.78 -22.88
C ASP A 84 7.11 1.81 -24.29
N ALA A 85 7.07 0.65 -24.96
CA ALA A 85 6.44 0.52 -26.28
C ALA A 85 4.94 0.83 -26.27
N ARG A 86 4.21 0.54 -25.18
CA ARG A 86 2.80 0.92 -25.03
C ARG A 86 2.62 2.44 -24.99
N SER A 87 3.48 3.16 -24.26
CA SER A 87 3.42 4.63 -24.19
C SER A 87 3.61 5.24 -25.58
N VAL A 88 4.68 4.83 -26.27
CA VAL A 88 5.00 5.32 -27.63
C VAL A 88 3.88 4.96 -28.61
N LEU A 89 3.32 3.76 -28.53
CA LEU A 89 2.20 3.34 -29.38
C LEU A 89 0.93 4.17 -29.11
N SER A 90 0.67 4.53 -27.85
CA SER A 90 -0.46 5.37 -27.48
C SER A 90 -0.34 6.76 -28.09
N ASP A 91 0.85 7.36 -28.04
CA ASP A 91 1.13 8.66 -28.63
C ASP A 91 0.99 8.63 -30.16
N ALA A 92 1.57 7.61 -30.81
CA ALA A 92 1.47 7.43 -32.26
C ALA A 92 0.01 7.25 -32.72
N ASN A 93 -0.77 6.42 -32.02
CA ASN A 93 -2.20 6.24 -32.31
C ASN A 93 -3.01 7.51 -32.07
N ASN A 94 -2.64 8.33 -31.07
CA ASN A 94 -3.29 9.60 -30.83
C ASN A 94 -3.08 10.56 -32.00
N THR A 95 -1.85 10.66 -32.51
CA THR A 95 -1.53 11.47 -33.70
C THR A 95 -2.29 11.00 -34.93
N LEU A 96 -2.26 9.69 -35.23
CA LEU A 96 -3.02 9.10 -36.35
C LEU A 96 -4.51 9.44 -36.27
N ARG A 97 -5.10 9.30 -35.08
CA ARG A 97 -6.51 9.62 -34.85
C ARG A 97 -6.83 11.10 -35.06
N ILE A 98 -5.91 12.02 -34.72
CA ILE A 98 -6.10 13.46 -34.95
C ILE A 98 -6.06 13.77 -36.45
N ALA A 99 -5.09 13.18 -37.17
CA ALA A 99 -4.97 13.33 -38.62
C ALA A 99 -6.21 12.78 -39.34
N GLU A 100 -6.65 11.56 -39.02
CA GLU A 100 -7.85 10.94 -39.57
C GLU A 100 -9.11 11.80 -39.37
N ARG A 101 -9.33 12.29 -38.14
CA ARG A 101 -10.47 13.18 -37.83
C ARG A 101 -10.41 14.51 -38.58
N THR A 102 -9.20 15.01 -38.86
CA THR A 102 -9.02 16.24 -39.62
C THR A 102 -9.42 16.04 -41.08
N ILE A 103 -8.99 14.93 -41.68
CA ILE A 103 -9.39 14.54 -43.04
C ILE A 103 -10.90 14.35 -43.10
N GLU A 104 -11.47 13.52 -42.23
CA GLU A 104 -12.92 13.23 -42.18
C GLU A 104 -13.78 14.49 -42.04
N ARG A 105 -13.28 15.52 -41.34
CA ARG A 105 -13.99 16.78 -41.14
C ARG A 105 -13.80 17.79 -42.27
N GLU A 106 -12.58 17.97 -42.77
CA GLU A 106 -12.27 19.02 -43.74
C GLU A 106 -12.55 18.59 -45.19
N GLU A 107 -12.39 17.31 -45.52
CA GLU A 107 -12.62 16.76 -46.86
C GLU A 107 -14.03 17.08 -47.41
N PRO A 108 -15.14 16.77 -46.71
CA PRO A 108 -16.48 17.13 -47.20
C PRO A 108 -16.73 18.63 -47.26
N ARG A 109 -16.06 19.43 -46.40
CA ARG A 109 -16.19 20.90 -46.40
C ARG A 109 -15.52 21.52 -47.61
N VAL A 110 -14.35 21.00 -47.98
CA VAL A 110 -13.61 21.43 -49.17
C VAL A 110 -14.36 20.99 -50.42
N GLU A 111 -14.87 19.75 -50.46
CA GLU A 111 -15.67 19.24 -51.58
C GLU A 111 -16.91 20.09 -51.84
N THR A 112 -17.67 20.41 -50.78
CA THR A 112 -18.84 21.29 -50.89
C THR A 112 -18.46 22.69 -51.38
N ALA A 113 -17.38 23.28 -50.84
CA ALA A 113 -16.93 24.61 -51.24
C ALA A 113 -16.42 24.64 -52.70
N LEU A 114 -15.78 23.56 -53.16
CA LEU A 114 -15.35 23.40 -54.56
C LEU A 114 -16.55 23.30 -55.50
N ALA A 115 -17.60 22.56 -55.12
CA ALA A 115 -18.82 22.42 -55.92
C ALA A 115 -19.56 23.77 -56.09
N ASP A 116 -19.53 24.63 -55.06
CA ASP A 116 -20.16 25.96 -55.11
C ASP A 116 -19.30 27.02 -55.84
N LEU A 117 -18.02 26.73 -56.12
CA LEU A 117 -17.05 27.71 -56.63
C LEU A 117 -17.44 28.28 -57.99
N ASP A 118 -17.84 27.43 -58.93
CA ASP A 118 -18.19 27.85 -60.29
C ASP A 118 -19.42 28.76 -60.30
N LYS A 119 -20.39 28.48 -59.42
CA LYS A 119 -21.56 29.32 -59.22
C LYS A 119 -21.17 30.69 -58.66
N LEU A 120 -20.33 30.73 -57.63
CA LEU A 120 -19.86 31.97 -57.03
C LEU A 120 -19.04 32.83 -58.01
N ARG A 121 -18.27 32.19 -58.91
CA ARG A 121 -17.57 32.88 -60.01
C ARG A 121 -18.55 33.48 -61.01
N ALA A 122 -19.53 32.71 -61.47
CA ALA A 122 -20.56 33.20 -62.38
C ALA A 122 -21.38 34.35 -61.76
N ASP A 123 -21.76 34.24 -60.49
CA ASP A 123 -22.50 35.29 -59.76
C ASP A 123 -21.66 36.58 -59.61
N ALA A 124 -20.35 36.44 -59.40
CA ALA A 124 -19.44 37.58 -59.37
C ALA A 124 -19.29 38.22 -60.75
N GLU A 125 -19.17 37.46 -61.83
CA GLU A 125 -19.05 37.96 -63.21
C GLU A 125 -20.32 38.66 -63.71
N ALA A 126 -21.50 38.12 -63.38
CA ALA A 126 -22.78 38.66 -63.83
C ALA A 126 -23.23 39.95 -63.12
N ALA A 127 -22.63 40.30 -61.98
CA ALA A 127 -22.99 41.50 -61.22
C ALA A 127 -22.46 42.80 -61.86
N GLU A 128 -23.29 43.85 -61.86
CA GLU A 128 -22.94 45.16 -62.43
C GLU A 128 -21.70 45.78 -61.76
N GLU A 129 -20.79 46.25 -62.60
CA GLU A 129 -19.50 46.80 -62.19
C GLU A 129 -19.67 48.07 -61.33
N GLY A 130 -19.01 48.09 -60.16
CA GLY A 130 -19.14 49.19 -59.19
C GLY A 130 -20.34 49.08 -58.22
N SER A 131 -21.23 48.10 -58.39
CA SER A 131 -22.39 47.90 -57.50
C SER A 131 -22.02 47.27 -56.14
N PHE A 132 -22.89 47.44 -55.13
CA PHE A 132 -22.76 46.73 -53.85
C PHE A 132 -22.85 45.20 -54.02
N ALA A 133 -23.68 44.74 -54.96
CA ALA A 133 -23.85 43.33 -55.28
C ALA A 133 -22.54 42.70 -55.80
N LYS A 134 -21.83 43.39 -56.70
CA LYS A 134 -20.51 42.97 -57.20
C LYS A 134 -19.50 42.81 -56.06
N ARG A 135 -19.35 43.82 -55.19
CA ARG A 135 -18.44 43.77 -54.03
C ARG A 135 -18.79 42.66 -53.04
N SER A 136 -20.08 42.34 -52.87
CA SER A 136 -20.54 41.25 -52.00
C SER A 136 -20.22 39.88 -52.60
N ALA A 137 -20.47 39.70 -53.90
CA ALA A 137 -20.18 38.47 -54.63
C ALA A 137 -18.68 38.18 -54.67
N GLU A 138 -17.85 39.18 -54.98
CA GLU A 138 -16.38 39.08 -54.93
C GLU A 138 -15.86 38.68 -53.54
N ARG A 139 -16.40 39.27 -52.46
CA ARG A 139 -16.04 38.88 -51.08
C ARG A 139 -16.52 37.48 -50.70
N GLN A 140 -17.60 36.99 -51.28
CA GLN A 140 -18.07 35.61 -51.05
C GLN A 140 -17.17 34.62 -51.78
N LEU A 141 -16.83 34.91 -53.04
CA LEU A 141 -15.87 34.16 -53.83
C LEU A 141 -14.50 34.09 -53.14
N GLU A 142 -13.94 35.23 -52.73
CA GLU A 142 -12.64 35.28 -52.05
C GLU A 142 -12.64 34.47 -50.73
N ARG A 143 -13.74 34.52 -49.96
CA ARG A 143 -13.89 33.72 -48.74
C ARG A 143 -13.97 32.21 -49.03
N ALA A 144 -14.64 31.83 -50.11
CA ALA A 144 -14.72 30.44 -50.54
C ALA A 144 -13.35 29.93 -50.99
N GLU A 145 -12.63 30.70 -51.82
CA GLU A 145 -11.27 30.38 -52.28
C GLU A 145 -10.29 30.21 -51.11
N ARG A 146 -10.26 31.16 -50.16
CA ARG A 146 -9.42 31.02 -48.95
C ARG A 146 -9.80 29.81 -48.09
N ARG A 147 -11.08 29.47 -47.98
CA ARG A 147 -11.55 28.29 -47.23
C ARG A 147 -11.09 26.99 -47.90
N ILE A 148 -11.14 26.94 -49.23
CA ILE A 148 -10.66 25.80 -50.01
C ILE A 148 -9.15 25.65 -49.83
N GLU A 149 -8.38 26.71 -50.03
CA GLU A 149 -6.92 26.70 -49.89
C GLU A 149 -6.50 26.24 -48.49
N SER A 150 -7.05 26.86 -47.44
CA SER A 150 -6.73 26.50 -46.06
C SER A 150 -7.23 25.10 -45.67
N GLY A 151 -8.36 24.65 -46.21
CA GLY A 151 -8.87 23.30 -46.01
C GLY A 151 -8.01 22.24 -46.69
N GLN A 152 -7.61 22.48 -47.94
CA GLN A 152 -6.71 21.62 -48.71
C GLN A 152 -5.34 21.50 -48.03
N ALA A 153 -4.76 22.61 -47.59
CA ALA A 153 -3.48 22.59 -46.86
C ALA A 153 -3.55 21.73 -45.59
N ARG A 154 -4.64 21.83 -44.83
CA ARG A 154 -4.87 21.00 -43.63
C ARG A 154 -5.06 19.52 -43.96
N ILE A 155 -5.74 19.20 -45.06
CA ILE A 155 -5.92 17.81 -45.52
C ILE A 155 -4.58 17.23 -45.97
N GLU A 156 -3.77 17.98 -46.72
CA GLU A 156 -2.44 17.53 -47.15
C GLU A 156 -1.51 17.33 -45.95
N GLU A 157 -1.47 18.26 -45.01
CA GLU A 157 -0.70 18.13 -43.76
C GLU A 157 -1.13 16.88 -42.98
N ALA A 158 -2.44 16.68 -42.79
CA ALA A 158 -2.96 15.51 -42.10
C ALA A 158 -2.65 14.19 -42.84
N ARG A 159 -2.72 14.17 -44.18
CA ARG A 159 -2.36 12.99 -44.99
C ARG A 159 -0.87 12.67 -44.88
N ALA A 160 -0.01 13.69 -44.94
CA ALA A 160 1.43 13.52 -44.76
C ALA A 160 1.77 12.99 -43.37
N GLU A 161 1.11 13.51 -42.33
CA GLU A 161 1.27 13.02 -40.95
C GLU A 161 0.80 11.57 -40.80
N LEU A 162 -0.31 11.20 -41.44
CA LEU A 162 -0.83 9.84 -41.45
C LEU A 162 0.16 8.88 -42.15
N GLU A 163 0.66 9.24 -43.33
CA GLU A 163 1.66 8.44 -44.05
C GLU A 163 2.98 8.28 -43.27
N ALA A 164 3.42 9.33 -42.58
CA ALA A 164 4.65 9.30 -41.78
C ALA A 164 4.49 8.47 -40.50
N MET A 165 3.36 8.60 -39.80
CA MET A 165 3.16 7.96 -38.49
C MET A 165 2.67 6.51 -38.56
N ARG A 166 2.02 6.11 -39.65
CA ARG A 166 1.51 4.74 -39.81
C ARG A 166 2.60 3.65 -39.72
N PRO A 167 3.75 3.75 -40.42
CA PRO A 167 4.81 2.74 -40.28
C PRO A 167 5.41 2.72 -38.86
N VAL A 168 5.53 3.89 -38.23
CA VAL A 168 6.01 4.00 -36.83
C VAL A 168 5.06 3.27 -35.88
N ALA A 169 3.75 3.49 -36.00
CA ALA A 169 2.76 2.83 -35.17
C ALA A 169 2.75 1.31 -35.35
N GLU A 170 2.92 0.81 -36.59
CA GLU A 170 3.02 -0.63 -36.87
C GLU A 170 4.30 -1.24 -36.28
N GLU A 171 5.44 -0.57 -36.42
CA GLU A 171 6.71 -1.04 -35.87
C GLU A 171 6.64 -1.14 -34.33
N VAL A 172 6.19 -0.08 -33.66
CA VAL A 172 6.08 -0.04 -32.20
C VAL A 172 5.04 -1.05 -31.71
N ARG A 173 3.94 -1.28 -32.46
CA ARG A 173 2.98 -2.34 -32.16
C ARG A 173 3.63 -3.73 -32.22
N GLY A 174 4.47 -3.97 -33.23
CA GLY A 174 5.26 -5.19 -33.35
C GLY A 174 6.21 -5.40 -32.17
N GLN A 175 6.97 -4.36 -31.81
CA GLN A 175 7.87 -4.39 -30.64
C GLN A 175 7.12 -4.67 -29.34
N ARG A 176 5.99 -3.98 -29.11
CA ARG A 176 5.13 -4.23 -27.94
C ARG A 176 4.64 -5.68 -27.88
N SER A 177 4.17 -6.21 -29.01
CA SER A 177 3.68 -7.59 -29.09
C SER A 177 4.80 -8.59 -28.80
N PHE A 178 5.99 -8.37 -29.36
CA PHE A 178 7.16 -9.18 -29.09
C PHE A 178 7.50 -9.23 -27.59
N TRP A 179 7.67 -8.07 -26.95
CA TRP A 179 8.02 -8.01 -25.53
C TRP A 179 6.93 -8.60 -24.63
N HIS A 180 5.66 -8.35 -24.96
CA HIS A 180 4.52 -8.94 -24.25
C HIS A 180 4.50 -10.48 -24.31
N ASN A 181 4.75 -11.03 -25.50
CA ASN A 181 4.79 -12.48 -25.71
C ASN A 181 6.02 -13.09 -25.04
N ALA A 182 7.18 -12.45 -25.14
CA ALA A 182 8.41 -12.89 -24.49
C ALA A 182 8.26 -12.96 -22.97
N ALA A 183 7.68 -11.92 -22.35
CA ALA A 183 7.37 -11.91 -20.93
C ALA A 183 6.41 -13.06 -20.57
N SER A 184 5.36 -13.27 -21.38
CA SER A 184 4.34 -14.30 -21.14
C SER A 184 4.93 -15.72 -21.24
N TYR A 185 5.78 -16.01 -22.22
CA TYR A 185 6.45 -17.31 -22.34
C TYR A 185 7.43 -17.56 -21.20
N ALA A 186 8.21 -16.57 -20.79
CA ALA A 186 9.10 -16.68 -19.63
C ALA A 186 8.32 -16.93 -18.33
N PHE A 187 7.15 -16.29 -18.19
CA PHE A 187 6.25 -16.53 -17.06
C PHE A 187 5.69 -17.97 -17.06
N TYR A 188 5.21 -18.47 -18.22
CA TYR A 188 4.77 -19.85 -18.33
C TYR A 188 5.90 -20.86 -18.05
N LEU A 189 7.14 -20.54 -18.43
CA LEU A 189 8.30 -21.34 -18.11
C LEU A 189 8.50 -21.44 -16.59
N ILE A 190 8.45 -20.31 -15.86
CA ILE A 190 8.54 -20.32 -14.39
C ILE A 190 7.39 -21.12 -13.77
N LEU A 191 6.15 -20.94 -14.24
CA LEU A 191 5.02 -21.70 -13.72
C LEU A 191 5.18 -23.21 -13.97
N ALA A 192 5.70 -23.61 -15.13
CA ALA A 192 5.99 -25.01 -15.41
C ALA A 192 7.07 -25.56 -14.47
N LEU A 193 8.14 -24.81 -14.22
CA LEU A 193 9.19 -25.18 -13.26
C LEU A 193 8.61 -25.29 -11.84
N MET A 194 7.78 -24.34 -11.41
CA MET A 194 7.09 -24.39 -10.11
C MET A 194 6.15 -25.58 -9.99
N ALA A 195 5.41 -25.93 -11.05
CA ALA A 195 4.51 -27.08 -11.05
C ALA A 195 5.28 -28.41 -10.94
N VAL A 196 6.39 -28.54 -11.67
CA VAL A 196 7.33 -29.67 -11.52
C VAL A 196 7.83 -29.74 -10.08
N ASP A 197 8.22 -28.61 -9.51
CA ASP A 197 8.72 -28.54 -8.14
C ASP A 197 7.66 -28.84 -7.10
N ALA A 198 6.40 -28.46 -7.32
CA ALA A 198 5.27 -28.79 -6.45
C ALA A 198 5.10 -30.31 -6.29
N ILE A 199 5.31 -31.06 -7.38
CA ILE A 199 5.22 -32.52 -7.41
C ILE A 199 6.47 -33.14 -6.77
N LEU A 200 7.66 -32.59 -7.03
CA LEU A 200 8.92 -33.11 -6.51
C LEU A 200 9.17 -32.75 -5.05
N LEU A 201 8.48 -31.74 -4.52
CA LEU A 201 8.72 -31.17 -3.19
C LEU A 201 8.76 -32.23 -2.05
N PRO A 202 7.83 -33.20 -1.96
CA PRO A 202 7.87 -34.22 -0.91
C PRO A 202 9.16 -35.04 -0.96
N SER A 203 9.60 -35.42 -2.16
CA SER A 203 10.84 -36.19 -2.35
C SER A 203 12.09 -35.35 -2.05
N MET A 204 12.07 -34.07 -2.41
CA MET A 204 13.17 -33.15 -2.15
C MET A 204 13.31 -32.87 -0.65
N VAL A 205 12.20 -32.66 0.05
CA VAL A 205 12.17 -32.50 1.52
C VAL A 205 12.64 -33.77 2.21
N ALA A 206 12.19 -34.95 1.75
CA ALA A 206 12.64 -36.22 2.31
C ALA A 206 14.16 -36.42 2.13
N ARG A 207 14.70 -36.13 0.94
CA ARG A 207 16.14 -36.19 0.65
C ARG A 207 16.95 -35.18 1.47
N ALA A 208 16.47 -33.94 1.54
CA ALA A 208 17.11 -32.89 2.34
C ALA A 208 17.16 -33.30 3.81
N ASN A 209 16.05 -33.83 4.33
CA ASN A 209 15.98 -34.34 5.71
C ASN A 209 16.84 -35.58 5.96
N ALA A 210 17.05 -36.43 4.96
CA ALA A 210 17.95 -37.58 5.07
C ALA A 210 19.43 -37.17 5.11
N GLY A 211 19.76 -36.03 4.52
CA GLY A 211 21.11 -35.44 4.55
C GLY A 211 21.38 -34.53 5.75
N ILE A 212 20.40 -34.35 6.66
CA ILE A 212 20.64 -33.64 7.92
C ILE A 212 21.45 -34.56 8.82
N HIS A 213 22.74 -34.29 8.90
CA HIS A 213 23.53 -34.67 10.06
C HIS A 213 23.28 -33.63 11.16
N GLU A 214 23.24 -34.05 12.43
CA GLU A 214 23.21 -33.11 13.56
C GLU A 214 24.54 -32.35 13.58
N GLU A 215 24.64 -31.31 12.76
CA GLU A 215 25.67 -30.31 12.92
C GLU A 215 25.38 -29.59 14.25
N PRO A 216 26.39 -29.43 15.13
CA PRO A 216 26.20 -28.62 16.32
C PRO A 216 25.77 -27.22 15.87
N VAL A 217 24.69 -26.71 16.49
CA VAL A 217 24.14 -25.37 16.24
C VAL A 217 25.31 -24.39 16.09
N SER A 218 25.40 -23.71 14.95
CA SER A 218 26.50 -22.79 14.66
C SER A 218 26.66 -21.79 15.79
N GLU A 219 27.89 -21.38 16.12
CA GLU A 219 28.14 -20.35 17.14
C GLU A 219 27.28 -19.09 16.91
N ALA A 220 27.03 -18.74 15.65
CA ALA A 220 26.15 -17.63 15.28
C ALA A 220 24.67 -17.85 15.65
N GLU A 221 24.15 -19.07 15.46
CA GLU A 221 22.77 -19.43 15.83
C GLU A 221 22.61 -19.53 17.36
N GLN A 222 23.63 -20.03 18.06
CA GLN A 222 23.64 -20.05 19.52
C GLN A 222 23.69 -18.63 20.09
N ALA A 223 24.53 -17.76 19.50
CA ALA A 223 24.62 -16.36 19.87
C ALA A 223 23.30 -15.63 19.62
N LEU A 224 22.67 -15.83 18.46
CA LEU A 224 21.37 -15.23 18.15
C LEU A 224 20.28 -15.69 19.14
N ALA A 225 20.19 -16.99 19.41
CA ALA A 225 19.21 -17.51 20.37
C ALA A 225 19.46 -17.01 21.80
N ALA A 226 20.72 -16.82 22.19
CA ALA A 226 21.08 -16.22 23.48
C ALA A 226 20.66 -14.74 23.54
N ILE A 227 20.87 -13.98 22.45
CA ILE A 227 20.42 -12.60 22.32
C ILE A 227 18.89 -12.52 22.38
N GLU A 228 18.16 -13.31 21.59
CA GLU A 228 16.69 -13.34 21.60
C GLU A 228 16.13 -13.66 23.00
N ALA A 229 16.73 -14.64 23.69
CA ALA A 229 16.33 -15.02 25.04
C ALA A 229 16.69 -13.93 26.07
N GLN A 230 17.78 -13.20 25.85
CA GLN A 230 18.18 -12.07 26.70
C GLN A 230 17.23 -10.89 26.50
N GLU A 231 16.98 -10.46 25.26
CA GLU A 231 16.05 -9.38 24.93
C GLU A 231 14.64 -9.65 25.47
N GLN A 232 14.11 -10.87 25.25
CA GLN A 232 12.77 -11.23 25.75
C GLN A 232 12.68 -11.22 27.28
N LYS A 233 13.78 -11.55 27.96
CA LYS A 233 13.86 -11.48 29.43
C LYS A 233 13.94 -10.03 29.89
N GLU A 234 14.73 -9.20 29.22
CA GLU A 234 14.86 -7.75 29.49
C GLU A 234 13.51 -7.03 29.37
N ASP A 235 12.72 -7.31 28.32
CA ASP A 235 11.40 -6.66 28.13
C ASP A 235 10.40 -6.96 29.28
N ILE A 236 10.38 -8.20 29.76
CA ILE A 236 9.52 -8.61 30.89
C ILE A 236 10.02 -8.00 32.21
N GLU A 237 11.33 -7.77 32.36
CA GLU A 237 11.91 -7.13 33.55
C GLU A 237 11.43 -5.69 33.76
N HIS A 238 10.98 -5.00 32.69
CA HIS A 238 10.37 -3.67 32.80
C HIS A 238 8.98 -3.66 33.46
N VAL A 239 8.33 -4.83 33.61
CA VAL A 239 6.99 -4.93 34.22
C VAL A 239 7.07 -4.71 35.73
N SER A 240 6.43 -3.66 36.22
CA SER A 240 6.44 -3.32 37.65
C SER A 240 5.59 -4.26 38.51
N GLN A 241 5.90 -4.31 39.81
CA GLN A 241 5.16 -5.10 40.80
C GLN A 241 3.94 -4.34 41.35
N GLY A 242 2.82 -5.04 41.51
CA GLY A 242 1.57 -4.50 42.07
C GLY A 242 0.54 -4.13 41.00
N TRP A 243 -0.26 -3.09 41.24
CA TRP A 243 -1.35 -2.70 40.34
C TRP A 243 -0.86 -2.08 39.03
N THR A 244 0.27 -1.35 39.05
CA THR A 244 0.91 -0.75 37.86
C THR A 244 1.37 -1.80 36.86
N GLY A 245 1.73 -3.00 37.34
CA GLY A 245 2.12 -4.13 36.48
C GLY A 245 1.02 -4.62 35.54
N TRP A 246 -0.26 -4.36 35.85
CA TRP A 246 -1.34 -4.65 34.91
C TRP A 246 -1.31 -3.72 33.69
N ILE A 247 -0.98 -2.45 33.91
CA ILE A 247 -0.82 -1.47 32.83
C ILE A 247 0.40 -1.80 31.99
N ASP A 248 1.53 -2.09 32.64
CA ASP A 248 2.78 -2.43 31.95
C ASP A 248 2.59 -3.69 31.08
N ARG A 249 1.91 -4.72 31.60
CA ARG A 249 1.57 -5.91 30.80
C ARG A 249 0.68 -5.53 29.62
N LEU A 250 -0.34 -4.71 29.82
CA LEU A 250 -1.22 -4.28 28.72
C LEU A 250 -0.41 -3.62 27.59
N SER A 251 0.50 -2.71 27.92
CA SER A 251 1.40 -2.05 26.95
C SER A 251 2.34 -3.05 26.27
N LEU A 252 2.88 -4.01 27.03
CA LEU A 252 3.73 -5.08 26.49
C LEU A 252 2.97 -5.94 25.47
N TYR A 253 1.79 -6.42 25.84
CA TYR A 253 0.92 -7.21 24.97
C TYR A 253 0.46 -6.43 23.73
N ALA A 254 0.11 -5.15 23.89
CA ALA A 254 -0.32 -4.30 22.78
C ALA A 254 0.83 -4.07 21.78
N GLY A 255 2.04 -3.82 22.27
CA GLY A 255 3.25 -3.69 21.44
C GLY A 255 3.61 -4.98 20.71
N GLU A 256 3.62 -6.11 21.42
CA GLU A 256 3.85 -7.43 20.81
C GLU A 256 2.79 -7.72 19.72
N PHE A 257 1.51 -7.47 20.00
CA PHE A 257 0.42 -7.63 19.04
C PHE A 257 0.67 -6.83 17.76
N VAL A 258 0.95 -5.53 17.85
CA VAL A 258 1.16 -4.70 16.64
C VAL A 258 2.49 -4.96 15.94
N SER A 259 3.49 -5.55 16.61
CA SER A 259 4.77 -5.91 15.98
C SER A 259 4.59 -6.87 14.79
N TYR A 260 3.59 -7.76 14.87
CA TYR A 260 3.28 -8.71 13.81
C TYR A 260 2.65 -8.07 12.57
N TRP A 261 2.15 -6.83 12.64
CA TRP A 261 1.71 -6.09 11.45
C TRP A 261 2.86 -5.85 10.45
N ALA A 262 4.10 -5.70 10.92
CA ALA A 262 5.25 -5.60 10.03
C ALA A 262 5.42 -6.82 9.12
N VAL A 263 5.02 -8.01 9.57
CA VAL A 263 5.06 -9.24 8.77
C VAL A 263 3.98 -9.22 7.68
N ILE A 264 2.80 -8.67 7.97
CA ILE A 264 1.74 -8.45 6.96
C ILE A 264 2.28 -7.56 5.83
N ALA A 265 3.05 -6.52 6.16
CA ALA A 265 3.64 -5.63 5.17
C ALA A 265 4.58 -6.34 4.19
N VAL A 266 5.37 -7.30 4.68
CA VAL A 266 6.25 -8.10 3.82
C VAL A 266 5.43 -8.84 2.76
N PHE A 267 4.34 -9.50 3.16
CA PHE A 267 3.49 -10.23 2.21
C PHE A 267 2.78 -9.30 1.22
N VAL A 268 2.24 -8.17 1.69
CA VAL A 268 1.51 -7.21 0.84
C VAL A 268 2.45 -6.54 -0.16
N TYR A 269 3.62 -6.07 0.27
CA TYR A 269 4.58 -5.46 -0.67
C TYR A 269 5.17 -6.46 -1.64
N TYR A 270 5.39 -7.70 -1.20
CA TYR A 270 5.81 -8.76 -2.10
C TYR A 270 4.74 -9.04 -3.17
N TYR A 271 3.46 -9.11 -2.78
CA TYR A 271 2.34 -9.20 -3.71
C TYR A 271 2.31 -7.99 -4.67
N GLU A 272 2.48 -6.77 -4.16
CA GLU A 272 2.50 -5.55 -4.99
C GLU A 272 3.62 -5.57 -6.02
N VAL A 273 4.83 -6.00 -5.63
CA VAL A 273 5.97 -6.12 -6.57
C VAL A 273 5.64 -7.12 -7.67
N ILE A 274 5.05 -8.26 -7.35
CA ILE A 274 4.63 -9.24 -8.35
C ILE A 274 3.52 -8.66 -9.24
N ALA A 275 2.45 -8.14 -8.65
CA ALA A 275 1.30 -7.61 -9.39
C ALA A 275 1.74 -6.49 -10.36
N ARG A 276 2.56 -5.55 -9.87
CA ARG A 276 3.07 -4.42 -10.64
C ARG A 276 4.04 -4.81 -11.74
N TYR A 277 5.07 -5.60 -11.42
CA TYR A 277 6.17 -5.81 -12.37
C TYR A 277 6.07 -7.11 -13.17
N VAL A 278 5.36 -8.12 -12.65
CA VAL A 278 5.10 -9.37 -13.38
C VAL A 278 3.80 -9.24 -14.16
N PHE A 279 2.70 -8.85 -13.51
CA PHE A 279 1.40 -8.81 -14.15
C PHE A 279 1.06 -7.47 -14.80
N ASN A 280 1.92 -6.46 -14.64
CA ASN A 280 1.68 -5.10 -15.12
C ASN A 280 0.33 -4.53 -14.62
N SER A 281 0.00 -4.88 -13.37
CA SER A 281 -1.28 -4.62 -12.73
C SER A 281 -1.02 -4.04 -11.33
N PRO A 282 -0.60 -2.76 -11.22
CA PRO A 282 -0.40 -2.12 -9.93
C PRO A 282 -1.69 -2.16 -9.11
N THR A 283 -1.60 -2.41 -7.80
CA THR A 283 -2.80 -2.38 -6.96
C THR A 283 -3.13 -0.95 -6.55
N ASN A 284 -4.42 -0.65 -6.43
CA ASN A 284 -4.90 0.62 -5.89
C ASN A 284 -4.91 0.67 -4.35
N TRP A 285 -4.81 -0.48 -3.67
CA TRP A 285 -5.01 -0.60 -2.23
C TRP A 285 -3.73 -0.84 -1.42
N ALA A 286 -2.70 -1.51 -1.97
CA ALA A 286 -1.59 -2.00 -1.16
C ALA A 286 -0.79 -0.87 -0.50
N HIS A 287 -0.47 0.19 -1.23
CA HIS A 287 0.29 1.31 -0.69
C HIS A 287 -0.44 2.00 0.47
N GLU A 288 -1.72 2.31 0.26
CA GLU A 288 -2.52 2.97 1.28
C GLU A 288 -2.74 2.07 2.50
N ALA A 289 -3.10 0.79 2.30
CA ALA A 289 -3.27 -0.18 3.38
C ALA A 289 -2.05 -0.23 4.29
N MET A 290 -0.83 -0.24 3.72
CA MET A 290 0.40 -0.28 4.51
C MET A 290 0.70 1.04 5.21
N TYR A 291 0.53 2.17 4.53
CA TYR A 291 0.69 3.49 5.13
C TYR A 291 -0.21 3.65 6.36
N LEU A 292 -1.47 3.28 6.21
CA LEU A 292 -2.48 3.35 7.26
C LEU A 292 -2.18 2.40 8.42
N MET A 293 -1.82 1.15 8.13
CA MET A 293 -1.42 0.16 9.12
C MET A 293 -0.21 0.61 9.96
N PHE A 294 0.84 1.15 9.32
CA PHE A 294 2.03 1.64 10.04
C PHE A 294 1.72 2.87 10.90
N GLY A 295 0.82 3.76 10.46
CA GLY A 295 0.36 4.88 11.28
C GLY A 295 -0.30 4.42 12.58
N MET A 296 -1.18 3.40 12.49
CA MET A 296 -1.78 2.76 13.66
C MET A 296 -0.72 2.05 14.54
N GLN A 297 0.23 1.34 13.92
CA GLN A 297 1.29 0.61 14.61
C GLN A 297 2.12 1.55 15.48
N TYR A 298 2.51 2.69 14.92
CA TYR A 298 3.33 3.69 15.58
C TYR A 298 2.69 4.22 16.87
N LEU A 299 1.38 4.49 16.84
CA LEU A 299 0.67 5.04 18.01
C LEU A 299 0.54 4.02 19.14
N ILE A 300 0.25 2.75 18.84
CA ILE A 300 0.19 1.70 19.86
C ILE A 300 1.59 1.41 20.42
N ALA A 301 2.60 1.33 19.54
CA ALA A 301 3.99 1.06 19.91
C ALA A 301 4.60 2.14 20.81
N GLY A 302 4.06 3.37 20.81
CA GLY A 302 4.52 4.43 21.71
C GLY A 302 4.45 4.06 23.20
N SER A 303 3.38 3.37 23.62
CA SER A 303 3.24 2.88 25.00
C SER A 303 4.25 1.79 25.35
N TYR A 304 4.53 0.89 24.41
CA TYR A 304 5.55 -0.15 24.54
C TYR A 304 6.94 0.46 24.67
N ALA A 305 7.32 1.37 23.77
CA ALA A 305 8.62 2.03 23.78
C ALA A 305 8.83 2.86 25.06
N MET A 306 7.76 3.41 25.64
CA MET A 306 7.82 4.09 26.94
C MET A 306 8.02 3.10 28.10
N LEU A 307 7.42 1.91 28.06
CA LEU A 307 7.63 0.87 29.06
C LEU A 307 9.10 0.41 29.07
N THR A 308 9.63 0.04 27.91
CA THR A 308 10.98 -0.53 27.71
C THR A 308 12.08 0.52 27.61
N GLU A 309 11.77 1.80 27.82
CA GLU A 309 12.73 2.91 27.75
C GLU A 309 13.45 3.04 26.37
N ALA A 310 12.86 2.47 25.31
CA ALA A 310 13.37 2.55 23.95
C ALA A 310 13.10 3.89 23.25
N HIS A 311 12.42 4.82 23.93
CA HIS A 311 12.18 6.16 23.42
C HIS A 311 13.48 6.97 23.41
N VAL A 312 13.73 7.73 22.34
CA VAL A 312 14.93 8.56 22.23
C VAL A 312 14.93 9.61 23.35
N ARG A 313 15.86 9.48 24.29
CA ARG A 313 16.03 10.36 25.44
C ARG A 313 17.46 10.87 25.50
N VAL A 314 17.66 12.05 26.09
CA VAL A 314 19.00 12.65 26.24
C VAL A 314 19.66 12.08 27.49
N ASP A 315 20.33 10.92 27.37
CA ASP A 315 20.84 10.17 28.53
C ASP A 315 22.05 10.80 29.24
N VAL A 316 22.78 11.71 28.59
CA VAL A 316 23.96 12.38 29.15
C VAL A 316 23.68 13.03 30.51
N PHE A 317 22.53 13.67 30.68
CA PHE A 317 22.17 14.32 31.94
C PHE A 317 21.66 13.32 32.99
N TYR A 318 21.03 12.23 32.55
CA TYR A 318 20.43 11.22 33.44
C TYR A 318 21.47 10.27 34.05
N ALA A 319 22.57 10.01 33.34
CA ALA A 319 23.63 9.11 33.79
C ALA A 319 24.30 9.56 35.09
N ALA A 320 24.46 10.88 35.30
CA ALA A 320 25.09 11.45 36.50
C ALA A 320 24.12 11.64 37.68
N MET A 321 22.83 11.37 37.52
CA MET A 321 21.81 11.59 38.56
C MET A 321 21.60 10.35 39.43
N SER A 322 21.47 10.55 40.75
CA SER A 322 21.00 9.50 41.65
C SER A 322 19.55 9.12 41.33
N SER A 323 19.13 7.89 41.66
CA SER A 323 17.78 7.37 41.37
C SER A 323 16.67 8.30 41.84
N ARG A 324 16.86 8.95 43.01
CA ARG A 324 15.93 9.95 43.54
C ARG A 324 15.87 11.23 42.70
N ARG A 325 17.01 11.79 42.30
CA ARG A 325 17.05 13.01 41.47
C ARG A 325 16.42 12.74 40.10
N ARG A 326 16.72 11.58 39.52
CA ARG A 326 16.11 11.09 38.28
C ARG A 326 14.59 11.03 38.39
N ALA A 327 14.06 10.39 39.44
CA ALA A 327 12.62 10.28 39.67
C ALA A 327 11.93 11.65 39.87
N ILE A 328 12.59 12.60 40.55
CA ILE A 328 12.07 13.98 40.69
C ILE A 328 12.01 14.68 39.33
N VAL A 329 13.08 14.58 38.53
CA VAL A 329 13.12 15.16 37.18
C VAL A 329 12.05 14.53 36.29
N ASN A 330 11.90 13.21 36.31
CA ASN A 330 10.83 12.51 35.60
C ASN A 330 9.45 13.05 36.01
N LEU A 331 9.19 13.18 37.31
CA LEU A 331 7.91 13.69 37.82
C LEU A 331 7.65 15.14 37.37
N LEU A 332 8.66 16.00 37.35
CA LEU A 332 8.53 17.38 36.84
C LEU A 332 8.26 17.39 35.33
N THR A 333 9.03 16.62 34.56
CA THR A 333 8.89 16.55 33.09
C THR A 333 7.60 15.85 32.65
N SER A 334 7.03 14.98 33.49
CA SER A 334 5.79 14.27 33.17
C SER A 334 4.61 15.21 32.95
N VAL A 335 4.61 16.42 33.51
CA VAL A 335 3.56 17.42 33.25
C VAL A 335 3.47 17.72 31.75
N PHE A 336 4.60 17.94 31.08
CA PHE A 336 4.63 18.17 29.63
C PHE A 336 4.21 16.93 28.84
N PHE A 337 4.61 15.75 29.31
CA PHE A 337 4.16 14.48 28.74
C PHE A 337 2.63 14.34 28.81
N PHE A 338 2.00 14.63 29.95
CA PHE A 338 0.55 14.51 30.11
C PHE A 338 -0.22 15.59 29.36
N ILE A 339 0.35 16.78 29.18
CA ILE A 339 -0.22 17.78 28.26
C ILE A 339 -0.23 17.21 26.85
N PHE A 340 0.90 16.70 26.36
CA PHE A 340 0.99 16.10 25.03
C PHE A 340 0.05 14.90 24.86
N ALA A 341 0.17 13.89 25.72
CA ALA A 341 -0.61 12.65 25.65
C ALA A 341 -2.11 12.91 25.86
N GLY A 342 -2.46 13.84 26.77
CA GLY A 342 -3.84 14.27 27.00
C GLY A 342 -4.43 14.99 25.80
N THR A 343 -3.70 15.95 25.20
CA THR A 343 -4.13 16.60 23.96
C THR A 343 -4.29 15.59 22.83
N LEU A 344 -3.32 14.68 22.65
CA LEU A 344 -3.39 13.63 21.65
C LEU A 344 -4.63 12.73 21.85
N LEU A 345 -4.94 12.33 23.08
CA LEU A 345 -6.12 11.52 23.38
C LEU A 345 -7.42 12.27 23.08
N VAL A 346 -7.54 13.52 23.50
CA VAL A 346 -8.74 14.34 23.29
C VAL A 346 -8.94 14.63 21.80
N THR A 347 -7.91 15.05 21.07
CA THR A 347 -8.02 15.34 19.64
C THR A 347 -8.29 14.08 18.83
N SER A 348 -7.64 12.97 19.15
CA SER A 348 -7.91 11.67 18.51
C SER A 348 -9.36 11.23 18.74
N TYR A 349 -9.88 11.45 19.95
CA TYR A 349 -11.28 11.15 20.28
C TYR A 349 -12.24 11.98 19.44
N ILE A 350 -12.03 13.30 19.34
CA ILE A 350 -12.84 14.19 18.50
C ILE A 350 -12.82 13.71 17.04
N PHE A 351 -11.62 13.48 16.49
CA PHE A 351 -11.48 13.04 15.10
C PHE A 351 -12.10 11.66 14.82
N ALA A 352 -12.05 10.74 15.79
CA ALA A 352 -12.68 9.43 15.66
C ALA A 352 -14.21 9.53 15.60
N PHE A 353 -14.82 10.41 16.39
CA PHE A 353 -16.26 10.66 16.35
C PHE A 353 -16.68 11.41 15.08
N ASP A 354 -15.94 12.44 14.67
CA ASP A 354 -16.21 13.20 13.45
C ASP A 354 -16.19 12.28 12.22
N ALA A 355 -15.26 11.33 12.17
CA ALA A 355 -15.17 10.38 11.05
C ALA A 355 -16.38 9.44 10.95
N ILE A 356 -17.04 9.10 12.06
CA ILE A 356 -18.28 8.31 12.04
C ILE A 356 -19.48 9.21 11.70
N ALA A 357 -19.48 10.45 12.18
CA ALA A 357 -20.56 11.42 11.96
C ALA A 357 -20.53 12.11 10.58
N ALA A 358 -19.59 11.73 9.70
CA ALA A 358 -19.38 12.38 8.40
C ALA A 358 -20.65 12.39 7.51
N PRO A 359 -21.01 13.54 6.90
CA PRO A 359 -22.25 13.70 6.11
C PRO A 359 -22.36 12.81 4.86
N SER A 360 -21.25 12.29 4.35
CA SER A 360 -21.20 11.39 3.20
C SER A 360 -21.64 9.95 3.52
N GLY A 361 -21.92 9.62 4.79
CA GLY A 361 -22.27 8.27 5.21
C GLY A 361 -23.78 8.05 5.39
N ASN A 362 -24.36 7.09 4.66
CA ASN A 362 -25.64 6.49 5.03
C ASN A 362 -25.41 5.09 5.61
N SER A 363 -24.66 5.04 6.72
CA SER A 363 -24.45 3.83 7.51
C SER A 363 -25.21 3.95 8.83
N VAL A 364 -25.72 2.82 9.35
CA VAL A 364 -26.45 2.74 10.63
C VAL A 364 -25.63 3.30 11.80
N VAL A 365 -24.29 3.18 11.71
CA VAL A 365 -23.35 3.69 12.71
C VAL A 365 -23.28 5.22 12.70
N SER A 366 -23.43 5.86 11.54
CA SER A 366 -23.46 7.33 11.43
C SER A 366 -24.71 7.93 12.06
N ASP A 367 -25.88 7.31 11.86
CA ASP A 367 -27.14 7.75 12.48
C ASP A 367 -27.05 7.66 14.02
N TRP A 368 -26.45 6.59 14.54
CA TRP A 368 -26.18 6.44 15.96
C TRP A 368 -25.22 7.51 16.48
N ALA A 369 -24.10 7.74 15.80
CA ALA A 369 -23.11 8.73 16.21
C ALA A 369 -23.67 10.17 16.19
N ARG A 370 -24.62 10.47 15.29
CA ARG A 370 -25.35 11.74 15.24
C ARG A 370 -26.52 11.83 16.24
N GLY A 371 -26.76 10.79 17.03
CA GLY A 371 -27.84 10.74 18.02
C GLY A 371 -29.24 10.58 17.44
N GLN A 372 -29.37 10.12 16.20
CA GLN A 372 -30.66 9.92 15.51
C GLN A 372 -31.30 8.57 15.84
N THR A 373 -30.51 7.59 16.28
CA THR A 373 -30.98 6.25 16.72
C THR A 373 -30.34 5.84 18.04
N GLY A 374 -31.02 4.98 18.81
CA GLY A 374 -30.49 4.44 20.07
C GLY A 374 -29.44 3.34 19.85
N PHE A 375 -28.59 3.05 20.85
CA PHE A 375 -27.54 2.02 20.74
C PHE A 375 -28.07 0.62 20.39
N PHE A 376 -29.13 0.15 21.06
CA PHE A 376 -29.71 -1.16 20.79
C PHE A 376 -30.43 -1.21 19.43
N GLU A 377 -30.95 -0.08 18.98
CA GLU A 377 -31.57 0.06 17.65
C GLU A 377 -30.51 0.07 16.54
N MET A 378 -29.36 0.70 16.77
CA MET A 378 -28.20 0.59 15.89
C MET A 378 -27.76 -0.88 15.78
N LEU A 379 -27.57 -1.58 16.90
CA LEU A 379 -27.16 -2.99 16.89
C LEU A 379 -28.15 -3.90 16.14
N SER A 380 -29.46 -3.69 16.28
CA SER A 380 -30.47 -4.49 15.58
C SER A 380 -30.51 -4.20 14.07
N ARG A 381 -30.06 -3.02 13.64
CA ARG A 381 -30.00 -2.60 12.24
C ARG A 381 -28.65 -2.90 11.57
N ILE A 382 -27.60 -3.26 12.32
CA ILE A 382 -26.33 -3.70 11.76
C ILE A 382 -26.50 -5.09 11.15
N THR A 383 -26.42 -5.15 9.82
CA THR A 383 -26.50 -6.39 9.03
C THR A 383 -25.21 -6.62 8.23
N LEU A 384 -25.00 -7.86 7.78
CA LEU A 384 -23.83 -8.22 6.96
C LEU A 384 -23.80 -7.47 5.61
N SER A 385 -24.97 -7.08 5.10
CA SER A 385 -25.07 -6.29 3.85
C SER A 385 -24.39 -4.94 3.98
N GLN A 386 -24.36 -4.32 5.17
CA GLN A 386 -23.66 -3.06 5.40
C GLN A 386 -22.16 -3.19 5.09
N TRP A 387 -21.55 -4.35 5.37
CA TRP A 387 -20.11 -4.59 5.24
C TRP A 387 -19.70 -5.19 3.89
N THR A 388 -20.67 -5.66 3.10
CA THR A 388 -20.43 -6.39 1.86
C THR A 388 -20.95 -5.69 0.61
N ASP A 389 -21.89 -4.75 0.76
CA ASP A 389 -22.40 -3.95 -0.36
C ASP A 389 -21.42 -2.80 -0.70
N PRO A 390 -20.86 -2.78 -1.92
CA PRO A 390 -19.91 -1.74 -2.34
C PRO A 390 -20.53 -0.35 -2.48
N ASN A 391 -21.86 -0.22 -2.51
CA ASN A 391 -22.52 1.09 -2.60
C ASN A 391 -22.64 1.80 -1.24
N ILE A 392 -22.32 1.12 -0.14
CA ILE A 392 -22.46 1.67 1.22
C ILE A 392 -21.13 2.30 1.65
N ARG A 393 -21.17 3.62 1.87
CA ARG A 393 -20.02 4.38 2.36
C ARG A 393 -20.04 4.52 3.88
N TRP A 394 -18.95 4.11 4.52
CA TRP A 394 -18.79 4.05 5.97
C TRP A 394 -18.05 5.27 6.50
N GLY A 395 -18.80 6.30 6.89
CA GLY A 395 -18.23 7.52 7.48
C GLY A 395 -17.26 8.22 6.53
N GLU A 396 -16.19 8.76 7.09
CA GLU A 396 -15.07 9.32 6.35
C GLU A 396 -14.25 8.21 5.67
N ILE A 397 -14.08 8.35 4.36
CA ILE A 397 -13.32 7.42 3.50
C ILE A 397 -12.04 8.09 3.01
N SER A 398 -11.07 7.28 2.61
CA SER A 398 -9.87 7.79 1.95
C SER A 398 -10.16 8.43 0.59
N PHE A 399 -9.26 9.32 0.15
CA PHE A 399 -9.40 10.08 -1.10
C PHE A 399 -8.97 9.31 -2.36
N ASN A 400 -8.49 8.07 -2.23
CA ASN A 400 -8.03 7.27 -3.35
C ASN A 400 -9.12 6.33 -3.88
N GLU A 401 -8.81 5.56 -4.91
CA GLU A 401 -9.72 4.61 -5.55
C GLU A 401 -10.12 3.41 -4.66
N TRP A 402 -9.41 3.17 -3.54
CA TRP A 402 -9.74 2.07 -2.61
C TRP A 402 -10.83 2.48 -1.60
N GLU A 403 -11.02 3.77 -1.33
CA GLU A 403 -12.09 4.33 -0.50
C GLU A 403 -12.22 3.64 0.89
N VAL A 404 -11.09 3.33 1.54
CA VAL A 404 -11.12 2.61 2.82
C VAL A 404 -11.73 3.47 3.93
N PRO A 405 -12.61 2.92 4.79
CA PRO A 405 -13.16 3.66 5.93
C PRO A 405 -12.07 4.01 6.94
N LEU A 406 -11.94 5.29 7.26
CA LEU A 406 -10.88 5.79 8.15
C LEU A 406 -11.28 5.76 9.63
N TRP A 407 -12.58 5.65 9.94
CA TRP A 407 -13.06 5.69 11.31
C TRP A 407 -12.42 4.63 12.23
N PRO A 408 -12.21 3.34 11.83
CA PRO A 408 -11.60 2.37 12.73
C PRO A 408 -10.16 2.73 13.06
N MET A 409 -9.44 3.34 12.11
CA MET A 409 -8.07 3.79 12.35
C MET A 409 -8.00 4.91 13.37
N LYS A 410 -8.89 5.89 13.24
CA LYS A 410 -8.96 7.01 14.18
C LYS A 410 -9.29 6.52 15.59
N TRP A 411 -10.09 5.47 15.71
CA TRP A 411 -10.28 4.78 16.99
C TRP A 411 -9.02 4.07 17.50
N VAL A 412 -8.21 3.48 16.63
CA VAL A 412 -6.90 2.95 17.03
C VAL A 412 -5.99 4.08 17.54
N MET A 413 -6.09 5.30 17.00
CA MET A 413 -5.39 6.46 17.56
C MET A 413 -5.83 6.77 19.00
N VAL A 414 -7.14 6.70 19.28
CA VAL A 414 -7.68 6.85 20.64
C VAL A 414 -7.12 5.77 21.56
N VAL A 415 -7.08 4.51 21.10
CA VAL A 415 -6.51 3.39 21.87
C VAL A 415 -5.02 3.63 22.15
N GLY A 416 -4.23 4.04 21.15
CA GLY A 416 -2.81 4.35 21.33
C GLY A 416 -2.60 5.51 22.31
N GLY A 417 -3.38 6.58 22.19
CA GLY A 417 -3.35 7.71 23.13
C GLY A 417 -3.73 7.31 24.55
N LEU A 418 -4.74 6.46 24.71
CA LEU A 418 -5.16 5.93 26.02
C LEU A 418 -4.07 5.06 26.64
N LEU A 419 -3.47 4.16 25.86
CA LEU A 419 -2.35 3.32 26.31
C LEU A 419 -1.15 4.17 26.74
N LEU A 420 -0.85 5.24 26.01
CA LEU A 420 0.24 6.16 26.33
C LEU A 420 -0.03 6.92 27.65
N VAL A 421 -1.26 7.40 27.86
CA VAL A 421 -1.68 8.05 29.11
C VAL A 421 -1.60 7.05 30.28
N LEU A 422 -2.12 5.83 30.11
CA LEU A 422 -2.05 4.78 31.13
C LEU A 422 -0.60 4.44 31.47
N GLN A 423 0.26 4.27 30.47
CA GLN A 423 1.68 3.99 30.69
C GLN A 423 2.37 5.14 31.43
N GLY A 424 2.02 6.39 31.12
CA GLY A 424 2.48 7.56 31.88
C GLY A 424 2.06 7.53 33.34
N ILE A 425 0.83 7.09 33.64
CA ILE A 425 0.32 6.94 35.01
C ILE A 425 1.13 5.86 35.75
N SER A 426 1.42 4.73 35.08
CA SER A 426 2.28 3.68 35.62
C SER A 426 3.66 4.23 35.98
N LYS A 427 4.32 4.97 35.07
CA LYS A 427 5.65 5.56 35.31
C LYS A 427 5.65 6.58 36.45
N ILE A 428 4.67 7.50 36.51
CA ILE A 428 4.54 8.44 37.64
C ILE A 428 4.41 7.68 38.97
N ALA A 429 3.56 6.66 39.04
CA ALA A 429 3.37 5.91 40.28
C ALA A 429 4.67 5.23 40.74
N GLN A 430 5.49 4.75 39.80
CA GLN A 430 6.80 4.16 40.07
C GLN A 430 7.82 5.23 40.53
N ASP A 431 7.86 6.38 39.87
CA ASP A 431 8.74 7.50 40.27
C ASP A 431 8.37 8.02 41.66
N VAL A 432 7.08 8.19 41.96
CA VAL A 432 6.57 8.58 43.27
C VAL A 432 7.00 7.59 44.35
N ARG A 433 6.83 6.28 44.11
CA ARG A 433 7.31 5.23 45.02
C ARG A 433 8.82 5.31 45.23
N THR A 434 9.59 5.58 44.18
CA THR A 434 11.05 5.72 44.24
C THR A 434 11.47 6.91 45.10
N VAL A 435 10.79 8.05 44.98
CA VAL A 435 11.05 9.25 45.79
C VAL A 435 10.75 9.00 47.27
N PHE A 436 9.62 8.35 47.59
CA PHE A 436 9.23 8.05 48.96
C PHE A 436 10.12 6.98 49.63
N ASN A 437 10.43 5.89 48.93
CA ASN A 437 11.31 4.84 49.48
C ASN A 437 12.73 5.35 49.73
N SER A 438 13.25 6.19 48.83
CA SER A 438 14.56 6.85 48.99
C SER A 438 14.58 7.89 50.12
N ALA A 439 13.43 8.30 50.66
CA ALA A 439 13.34 9.20 51.82
C ALA A 439 13.36 8.43 53.14
N ASN A 440 12.82 7.21 53.16
CA ASN A 440 12.83 6.35 54.35
C ASN A 440 14.21 5.74 54.61
N THR A 441 14.94 5.34 53.57
CA THR A 441 16.32 4.81 53.73
C THR A 441 17.33 5.84 54.25
N VAL A 442 17.11 7.13 53.97
CA VAL A 442 17.94 8.21 54.53
C VAL A 442 17.60 8.48 56.00
N LYS A 443 16.34 8.27 56.40
CA LYS A 443 15.89 8.40 57.79
C LYS A 443 16.29 7.24 58.72
N GLU A 444 16.61 6.07 58.18
CA GLU A 444 17.10 4.91 58.95
C GLU A 444 18.63 4.87 59.07
N ALA A 445 19.35 5.72 58.34
CA ALA A 445 20.80 5.82 58.34
C ALA A 445 21.35 6.97 59.21
N ASP A 446 20.46 7.83 59.72
CA ASP A 446 20.69 8.85 60.76
C ASP A 446 20.10 8.36 62.09
#